data_AF-A0A8H7G052-F1
#
_entry.id   AF-A0A8H7G052-F1
#
_cell.length_a   1.000
_cell.length_b   1.000
_cell.length_c   1.000
_cell.angle_alpha   90.00
_cell.angle_beta   90.00
_cell.angle_gamma   90.00
#
_symmetry.space_group_name_H-M   'P 1'
#
loop_
_entity.id
_entity.type
_entity.pdbx_description
1 polymer ?
#
loop_
_entity_poly.entity_id
_entity_poly.type
_entity_poly.pdbx_seq_one_letter_code
_entity_poly.pdbx_strand_id
1 'polypeptide(L)'
;MALGAIDNTAPSPKYLKLIDGLTRKQASLITQFRTSHVPLNYLLFRIHKVDSPACPHCGGITVETIRHYILECPHHAAARHALRLKLGRHASEIPTLLHDKLAIREFLRYVHATGRFK
;
A
#
# COMPACT_ATOMS: atom_id res chain seq x y z
N MET A 1 8.33 -15.83 14.44
CA MET A 1 7.88 -15.87 13.03
C MET A 1 8.91 -16.65 12.24
N ALA A 2 8.68 -17.94 12.03
CA ALA A 2 9.57 -18.75 11.22
C ALA A 2 9.36 -18.36 9.75
N LEU A 3 10.41 -17.83 9.11
CA LEU A 3 10.55 -17.83 7.66
C LEU A 3 10.76 -19.30 7.26
N GLY A 4 9.68 -20.09 7.33
CA GLY A 4 9.68 -21.49 6.95
C GLY A 4 10.02 -21.60 5.48
N ALA A 5 11.11 -22.32 5.18
CA ALA A 5 11.53 -22.83 3.88
C ALA A 5 11.26 -21.91 2.68
N ILE A 6 12.30 -21.24 2.17
CA ILE A 6 12.21 -20.52 0.89
C ILE A 6 11.89 -21.55 -0.20
N ASP A 7 10.61 -21.66 -0.53
CA ASP A 7 10.11 -22.30 -1.73
C ASP A 7 10.80 -21.63 -2.93
N ASN A 8 11.61 -22.38 -3.67
CA ASN A 8 12.30 -21.88 -4.86
C ASN A 8 11.33 -21.51 -6.00
N THR A 9 10.03 -21.78 -5.84
CA THR A 9 8.96 -21.32 -6.74
C THR A 9 8.28 -20.03 -6.30
N ALA A 10 8.65 -19.50 -5.12
CA ALA A 10 8.30 -18.16 -4.68
C ALA A 10 9.34 -17.14 -5.20
N PRO A 11 8.94 -15.97 -5.72
CA PRO A 11 7.59 -15.49 -6.02
C PRO A 11 7.04 -16.09 -7.33
N SER A 12 5.71 -16.17 -7.45
CA SER A 12 5.09 -16.70 -8.67
C SER A 12 5.59 -15.97 -9.93
N PRO A 13 5.76 -16.65 -11.08
CA PRO A 13 6.15 -16.01 -12.33
C PRO A 13 5.23 -14.86 -12.73
N LYS A 14 3.94 -14.94 -12.36
CA LYS A 14 2.97 -13.86 -12.53
C LYS A 14 3.35 -12.61 -11.74
N TYR A 15 3.82 -12.77 -10.49
CA TYR A 15 4.28 -11.65 -9.68
C TYR A 15 5.57 -11.03 -10.22
N LEU A 16 6.53 -11.85 -10.66
CA LEU A 16 7.77 -11.35 -11.25
C LEU A 16 7.50 -10.47 -12.47
N LYS A 17 6.59 -10.89 -13.36
CA LYS A 17 6.14 -10.08 -14.51
C LYS A 17 5.40 -8.79 -14.11
N LEU A 18 4.74 -8.80 -12.95
CA LEU A 18 3.98 -7.67 -12.43
C LEU A 18 4.90 -6.56 -11.91
N ILE A 19 5.97 -6.96 -11.21
CA ILE A 19 6.98 -6.03 -10.69
C ILE A 19 8.09 -5.72 -11.71
N ASP A 20 8.10 -6.43 -12.84
CA ASP A 20 9.02 -6.19 -13.95
C ASP A 20 8.85 -4.76 -14.50
N GLY A 21 9.93 -3.97 -14.39
CA GLY A 21 9.98 -2.53 -14.69
C GLY A 21 9.78 -1.61 -13.49
N LEU A 22 9.55 -2.12 -12.27
CA LEU A 22 9.53 -1.33 -11.05
C LEU A 22 10.93 -1.20 -10.45
N THR A 23 11.20 -0.06 -9.83
CA THR A 23 12.39 0.10 -8.98
C THR A 23 12.30 -0.82 -7.75
N ARG A 24 13.43 -1.14 -7.14
CA ARG A 24 13.49 -1.94 -5.89
C ARG A 24 12.59 -1.38 -4.79
N LYS A 25 12.56 -0.04 -4.63
CA LYS A 25 11.71 0.64 -3.62
C LYS A 25 10.23 0.43 -3.92
N GLN A 26 9.81 0.58 -5.17
CA GLN A 26 8.42 0.36 -5.60
C GLN A 26 7.99 -1.10 -5.41
N ALA A 27 8.81 -2.05 -5.86
CA ALA A 27 8.53 -3.47 -5.69
C ALA A 27 8.41 -3.86 -4.21
N SER A 28 9.29 -3.33 -3.35
CA SER A 28 9.21 -3.55 -1.90
C SER A 28 7.91 -2.99 -1.31
N LEU A 29 7.51 -1.77 -1.68
CA LEU A 29 6.24 -1.18 -1.23
C LEU A 29 5.05 -2.05 -1.65
N ILE A 30 4.99 -2.50 -2.90
CA ILE A 30 3.90 -3.38 -3.36
C ILE A 30 3.87 -4.70 -2.58
N THR A 31 5.03 -5.34 -2.34
CA THR A 31 5.10 -6.54 -1.49
C THR A 31 4.55 -6.25 -0.09
N GLN A 32 4.94 -5.14 0.52
CA GLN A 32 4.50 -4.76 1.87
C GLN A 32 2.99 -4.50 1.92
N PHE A 33 2.42 -3.79 0.93
CA PHE A 33 0.97 -3.59 0.84
C PHE A 33 0.22 -4.92 0.66
N ARG A 34 0.70 -5.82 -0.20
CA ARG A 34 0.06 -7.14 -0.44
C ARG A 34 0.11 -8.05 0.77
N THR A 35 1.19 -7.99 1.54
CA THR A 35 1.38 -8.80 2.76
C THR A 35 0.89 -8.10 4.02
N SER A 36 0.27 -6.91 3.90
CA SER A 36 -0.16 -6.08 5.03
C SER A 36 0.96 -5.71 6.02
N HIS A 37 2.21 -5.68 5.55
CA HIS A 37 3.40 -5.30 6.31
C HIS A 37 3.89 -3.88 6.02
N VAL A 38 3.05 -3.05 5.40
CA VAL A 38 3.38 -1.65 5.13
C VAL A 38 3.50 -0.85 6.45
N PRO A 39 4.51 0.03 6.61
CA PRO A 39 4.74 0.77 7.85
C PRO A 39 3.75 1.94 8.02
N LEU A 40 2.47 1.61 8.10
CA LEU A 40 1.41 2.50 8.59
C LEU A 40 1.29 2.36 10.11
N ASN A 41 0.77 3.39 10.78
CA ASN A 41 0.76 3.44 12.24
C ASN A 41 0.02 2.27 12.88
N TYR A 42 -1.01 1.70 12.24
CA TYR A 42 -1.64 0.48 12.74
C TYR A 42 -0.63 -0.67 12.92
N LEU A 43 0.19 -0.96 11.91
CA LEU A 43 1.20 -2.01 12.00
C LEU A 43 2.33 -1.61 12.95
N LEU A 44 2.82 -0.38 12.85
CA LEU A 44 3.91 0.11 13.68
C LEU A 44 3.56 0.07 15.17
N PHE A 45 2.30 0.37 15.52
CA PHE A 45 1.81 0.25 16.88
C PHE A 45 1.79 -1.21 17.35
N ARG A 46 1.30 -2.14 16.50
CA ARG A 46 1.30 -3.57 16.80
C ARG A 46 2.69 -4.15 17.06
N ILE A 47 3.74 -3.57 16.46
CA ILE A 47 5.14 -3.97 16.68
C ILE A 47 5.89 -3.05 17.66
N HIS A 48 5.16 -2.22 18.42
CA HIS A 48 5.69 -1.31 19.43
C HIS A 48 6.76 -0.33 18.92
N LYS A 49 6.58 0.17 17.69
CA LYS A 49 7.45 1.19 17.07
C LYS A 49 6.90 2.60 17.12
N VAL A 50 5.62 2.76 17.45
CA VAL A 50 4.96 4.06 17.70
C VAL A 50 4.02 3.91 18.88
N ASP A 51 3.77 5.00 19.59
CA ASP A 51 2.93 5.01 20.78
C ASP A 51 1.43 5.00 20.48
N SER A 52 1.04 5.31 19.24
CA SER A 52 -0.36 5.38 18.83
C SER A 52 -0.57 4.84 17.42
N PRO A 53 -1.65 4.06 17.19
CA PRO A 53 -2.04 3.59 15.86
C PRO A 53 -2.74 4.66 15.02
N ALA A 54 -2.94 5.87 15.56
CA ALA A 54 -3.76 6.90 14.94
C ALA A 54 -3.10 7.53 13.71
N CYS A 55 -3.93 8.00 12.77
CA CYS A 55 -3.48 8.72 11.59
C CYS A 55 -2.95 10.10 11.97
N PRO A 56 -1.73 10.47 11.55
CA PRO A 56 -1.13 11.76 11.88
C PRO A 56 -1.87 12.93 11.23
N HIS A 57 -2.63 12.68 10.17
CA HIS A 57 -3.35 13.70 9.41
C HIS A 57 -4.83 13.84 9.79
N CYS A 58 -5.36 12.93 10.63
CA CYS A 58 -6.77 12.93 11.04
C CYS A 58 -6.95 13.34 12.50
N GLY A 59 -5.98 14.09 13.06
CA GLY A 59 -6.07 14.62 14.43
C GLY A 59 -6.18 13.53 15.51
N GLY A 60 -5.68 12.32 15.25
CA GLY A 60 -5.74 11.22 16.23
C GLY A 60 -7.08 10.46 16.28
N ILE A 61 -8.08 10.84 15.47
CA ILE A 61 -9.45 10.30 15.57
C ILE A 61 -9.54 8.87 15.02
N THR A 62 -8.82 8.60 13.93
CA THR A 62 -8.94 7.33 13.19
C THR A 62 -7.62 6.58 13.16
N VAL A 63 -7.69 5.25 13.24
CA VAL A 63 -6.52 4.36 13.08
C VAL A 63 -6.01 4.38 11.65
N GLU A 64 -4.69 4.49 11.46
CA GLU A 64 -4.04 4.45 10.15
C GLU A 64 -3.91 3.01 9.63
N THR A 65 -5.04 2.43 9.21
CA THR A 65 -5.05 1.14 8.49
C THR A 65 -4.77 1.33 7.00
N ILE A 66 -4.47 0.23 6.28
CA ILE A 66 -4.38 0.25 4.81
C ILE A 66 -5.67 0.78 4.18
N ARG A 67 -6.83 0.35 4.69
CA ARG A 67 -8.12 0.81 4.23
C ARG A 67 -8.30 2.31 4.44
N HIS A 68 -7.96 2.79 5.64
CA HIS A 68 -8.03 4.21 5.95
C HIS A 68 -7.12 5.02 5.02
N TYR A 69 -5.86 4.61 4.89
CA TYR A 69 -4.89 5.25 4.00
C TYR A 69 -5.44 5.34 2.56
N ILE A 70 -5.77 4.21 1.95
CA ILE A 70 -6.14 4.12 0.52
C ILE A 70 -7.52 4.69 0.21
N LEU A 71 -8.51 4.55 1.10
CA LEU A 71 -9.93 4.81 0.77
C LEU A 71 -10.57 5.97 1.53
N GLU A 72 -10.07 6.34 2.71
CA GLU A 72 -10.85 7.15 3.66
C GLU A 72 -10.16 8.45 4.08
N CYS A 73 -8.85 8.43 4.30
CA CYS A 73 -8.07 9.52 4.90
C CYS A 73 -8.34 10.87 4.20
N PRO A 74 -9.04 11.85 4.82
CA PRO A 74 -9.41 13.10 4.15
C PRO A 74 -8.21 13.85 3.56
N HIS A 75 -7.05 13.78 4.22
CA HIS A 75 -5.80 14.39 3.75
C HIS A 75 -5.34 13.87 2.38
N HIS A 76 -5.64 12.62 2.04
CA HIS A 76 -5.30 12.02 0.75
C HIS A 76 -6.44 12.08 -0.27
N ALA A 77 -7.49 12.89 -0.03
CA ALA A 77 -8.65 12.97 -0.91
C ALA A 77 -8.30 13.38 -2.35
N ALA A 78 -7.41 14.35 -2.54
CA ALA A 78 -6.98 14.78 -3.87
C ALA A 78 -6.23 13.66 -4.63
N ALA A 79 -5.29 12.98 -3.97
CA ALA A 79 -4.57 11.85 -4.55
C ALA A 79 -5.52 10.68 -4.86
N ARG A 80 -6.48 10.39 -3.97
CA ARG A 80 -7.52 9.38 -4.22
C ARG A 80 -8.41 9.75 -5.39
N HIS A 81 -8.76 11.02 -5.54
CA HIS A 81 -9.57 11.49 -6.65
C HIS A 81 -8.84 11.25 -7.98
N ALA A 82 -7.55 11.61 -8.07
CA ALA A 82 -6.73 11.32 -9.24
C ALA A 82 -6.65 9.81 -9.54
N LEU A 83 -6.49 8.97 -8.52
CA LEU A 83 -6.49 7.51 -8.66
C LEU A 83 -7.84 6.99 -9.20
N ARG A 84 -8.95 7.51 -8.68
CA ARG A 84 -10.31 7.17 -9.14
C ARG A 84 -10.60 7.62 -10.56
N LEU A 85 -10.08 8.78 -10.99
CA LEU A 85 -10.22 9.23 -12.38
C LEU A 85 -9.54 8.27 -13.37
N LYS A 86 -8.45 7.60 -12.96
CA LYS A 86 -7.71 6.66 -13.82
C LYS A 86 -8.26 5.24 -13.80
N LEU A 87 -8.69 4.75 -12.64
CA LEU A 87 -9.09 3.35 -12.46
C LEU A 87 -10.60 3.14 -12.27
N GLY A 88 -11.37 4.21 -12.15
CA GLY A 88 -12.81 4.16 -11.91
C GLY A 88 -13.15 3.36 -10.65
N ARG A 89 -14.04 2.37 -10.79
CA ARG A 89 -14.49 1.50 -9.69
C ARG A 89 -13.38 0.65 -9.08
N HIS A 90 -12.37 0.27 -9.88
CA HIS A 90 -11.24 -0.53 -9.40
C HIS A 90 -10.35 0.21 -8.39
N ALA A 91 -10.42 1.55 -8.33
CA ALA A 91 -9.71 2.33 -7.30
C ALA A 91 -10.21 2.07 -5.88
N SER A 92 -11.41 1.53 -5.72
CA SER A 92 -12.00 1.22 -4.42
C SER A 92 -11.73 -0.22 -3.96
N GLU A 93 -11.16 -1.06 -4.84
CA GLU A 93 -10.88 -2.46 -4.59
C GLU A 93 -9.38 -2.65 -4.32
N ILE A 94 -9.00 -2.72 -3.04
CA ILE A 94 -7.60 -2.89 -2.61
C ILE A 94 -6.93 -4.12 -3.28
N PRO A 95 -7.60 -5.28 -3.40
CA PRO A 95 -7.00 -6.42 -4.12
C PRO A 95 -6.68 -6.05 -5.58
N THR A 96 -7.63 -5.45 -6.29
CA THR A 96 -7.48 -5.09 -7.71
C THR A 96 -6.34 -4.08 -7.92
N LEU A 97 -6.19 -3.10 -7.01
CA LEU A 97 -5.09 -2.13 -7.01
C LEU A 97 -3.69 -2.75 -6.96
N LEU A 98 -3.55 -3.92 -6.34
CA LEU A 98 -2.26 -4.54 -6.04
C LEU A 98 -1.96 -5.77 -6.90
N HIS A 99 -2.82 -6.12 -7.86
CA HIS A 99 -2.68 -7.32 -8.69
C HIS A 99 -2.62 -7.02 -10.20
N ASP A 100 -3.05 -5.84 -10.64
CA ASP A 100 -2.99 -5.43 -12.05
C ASP A 100 -1.81 -4.48 -12.33
N LYS A 101 -1.15 -4.64 -13.49
CA LYS A 101 0.07 -3.87 -13.83
C LYS A 101 -0.22 -2.38 -14.02
N LEU A 102 -1.35 -2.02 -14.63
CA LEU A 102 -1.76 -0.63 -14.78
C LEU A 102 -2.18 -0.06 -13.43
N ALA A 103 -2.98 -0.80 -12.66
CA ALA A 103 -3.44 -0.39 -11.34
C ALA A 103 -2.28 -0.15 -10.37
N ILE A 104 -1.25 -1.00 -10.37
CA ILE A 104 -0.04 -0.81 -9.55
C ILE A 104 0.69 0.48 -9.93
N ARG A 105 0.80 0.80 -11.22
CA ARG A 105 1.47 2.04 -11.65
C ARG A 105 0.71 3.28 -11.18
N GLU A 106 -0.63 3.26 -11.27
CA GLU A 106 -1.46 4.33 -10.74
C GLU A 106 -1.41 4.40 -9.21
N PHE A 107 -1.40 3.25 -8.52
CA PHE A 107 -1.28 3.18 -7.08
C PHE A 107 0.08 3.71 -6.58
N LEU A 108 1.17 3.42 -7.28
CA LEU A 108 2.49 3.99 -6.95
C LEU A 108 2.54 5.51 -7.14
N ARG A 109 1.82 6.05 -8.14
CA ARG A 109 1.65 7.51 -8.28
C ARG A 109 0.84 8.09 -7.13
N TYR A 110 -0.22 7.41 -6.71
CA TYR A 110 -0.96 7.77 -5.50
C TYR A 110 -0.03 7.80 -4.28
N VAL A 111 0.74 6.74 -4.04
CA VAL A 111 1.71 6.64 -2.93
C VAL A 111 2.77 7.75 -2.98
N HIS A 112 3.25 8.11 -4.16
CA HIS A 112 4.17 9.24 -4.32
C HIS A 112 3.49 10.58 -3.99
N ALA A 113 2.26 10.79 -4.46
CA ALA A 113 1.50 12.00 -4.23
C ALA A 113 1.10 12.21 -2.75
N THR A 114 0.87 11.14 -2.00
CA THR A 114 0.61 11.24 -0.55
C THR A 114 1.86 11.62 0.25
N GLY A 115 3.05 11.33 -0.28
CA GLY A 115 4.32 11.61 0.39
C GLY A 115 4.56 10.79 1.67
N ARG A 116 3.73 9.78 1.96
CA ARG A 116 3.77 9.02 3.23
C ARG A 116 5.04 8.18 3.41
N PHE A 117 5.63 7.71 2.31
CA PHE A 117 6.77 6.78 2.28
C PHE A 117 8.00 7.37 1.54
N LYS A 118 8.18 8.69 1.66
CA LYS A 118 9.34 9.39 1.10
C LYS A 118 10.64 8.87 1.72
#